data_AF-A0A820RV40-F1
#
_entry.id   AF-A0A820RV40-F1
#
_cell.length_a   1.000
_cell.length_b   1.000
_cell.length_c   1.000
_cell.angle_alpha   90.00
_cell.angle_beta   90.00
_cell.angle_gamma   90.00
#
_symmetry.space_group_name_H-M   'P 1'
#
loop_
_entity.id
_entity.type
_entity.pdbx_description
1 polymer ?
#
loop_
_entity_poly.entity_id
_entity_poly.type
_entity_poly.pdbx_seq_one_letter_code
_entity_poly.pdbx_strand_id
1 'polypeptide(L)'
;IHSQREALARQLSRFILLYGVANLLLSPFIFIWQVLNLFYGYTELVRREPGVLGSRRWSNYGRLYLRHFNELDHSLNQRLNCGYKPAMSYMSSFVNYSVVEIA
;
A
#
# COMPACT_ATOMS: atom_id res chain seq x y z
N ILE A 1 21.13 28.15 -17.67
CA ILE A 1 20.88 27.06 -16.68
C ILE A 1 19.68 27.38 -15.77
N HIS A 2 19.66 28.51 -15.04
CA HIS A 2 18.52 28.87 -14.18
C HIS A 2 17.18 29.03 -14.94
N SER A 3 17.17 29.69 -16.10
CA SER A 3 15.98 29.84 -16.95
C SER A 3 15.40 28.51 -17.45
N GLN A 4 16.25 27.52 -17.74
CA GLN A 4 15.82 26.17 -18.17
C GLN A 4 15.21 25.37 -17.02
N ARG A 5 15.76 25.49 -15.80
CA ARG A 5 15.21 24.84 -14.60
C ARG A 5 13.80 25.33 -14.30
N GLU A 6 13.58 26.65 -14.40
CA GLU A 6 12.26 27.24 -14.22
C GLU A 6 11.26 26.84 -15.30
N ALA A 7 11.69 26.79 -16.56
CA ALA A 7 10.84 26.33 -17.66
C ALA A 7 10.39 24.89 -17.46
N LEU A 8 11.31 23.99 -17.08
CA LEU A 8 10.99 22.60 -16.74
C LEU A 8 10.07 22.47 -15.53
N ALA A 9 10.33 23.25 -14.46
CA ALA A 9 9.49 23.24 -13.27
C ALA A 9 8.05 23.65 -13.58
N ARG A 10 7.86 24.70 -14.39
CA ARG A 10 6.53 25.13 -14.86
C ARG A 10 5.86 24.06 -15.72
N GLN A 11 6.60 23.39 -16.58
CA GLN A 11 6.07 22.30 -17.40
C GLN A 11 5.62 21.10 -16.54
N LEU A 12 6.44 20.69 -15.57
CA LEU A 12 6.11 19.61 -14.63
C LEU A 12 4.87 19.96 -13.80
N SER A 13 4.79 21.19 -13.28
CA SER A 13 3.63 21.66 -12.51
C SER A 13 2.33 21.60 -13.33
N ARG A 14 2.38 21.96 -14.62
CA ARG A 14 1.21 21.85 -15.51
C ARG A 14 0.78 20.40 -15.70
N PHE A 15 1.73 19.48 -15.86
CA PHE A 15 1.41 18.06 -15.97
C PHE A 15 0.82 17.49 -14.68
N ILE A 16 1.40 17.80 -13.52
CA ILE A 16 0.86 17.36 -12.23
C ILE A 16 -0.57 17.87 -12.04
N LEU A 17 -0.86 19.14 -12.38
CA LEU A 17 -2.20 19.70 -12.30
C LEU A 17 -3.16 18.97 -13.25
N LEU A 18 -2.77 18.76 -14.51
CA LEU A 18 -3.60 18.05 -15.50
C LEU A 18 -3.92 16.62 -15.03
N TYR A 19 -2.92 15.87 -14.56
CA TYR A 19 -3.13 14.53 -14.01
C TYR A 19 -3.97 14.56 -12.73
N GLY A 20 -3.83 15.57 -11.88
CA GLY A 20 -4.66 15.76 -10.69
C GLY A 20 -6.14 15.95 -11.05
N VAL A 21 -6.44 16.83 -12.01
CA VAL A 21 -7.81 17.06 -12.49
C VAL A 21 -8.38 15.81 -13.15
N ALA A 22 -7.60 15.12 -14.00
CA ALA A 22 -8.02 13.87 -14.61
C ALA A 22 -8.33 12.79 -13.55
N ASN A 23 -7.47 12.63 -12.54
CA ASN A 23 -7.71 11.70 -11.44
C ASN A 23 -8.94 12.07 -10.63
N LEU A 24 -9.20 13.37 -10.37
CA LEU A 24 -10.38 13.80 -9.63
C LEU A 24 -11.67 13.45 -10.39
N LEU A 25 -11.71 13.69 -11.70
CA LEU A 25 -12.86 13.34 -12.55
C LEU A 25 -13.08 11.83 -12.64
N LEU A 26 -12.00 11.04 -12.69
CA LEU A 26 -12.06 9.58 -12.77
C LEU A 26 -12.24 8.90 -11.39
N SER A 27 -11.99 9.62 -10.30
CA SER A 27 -12.03 9.08 -8.93
C SER A 27 -13.32 8.35 -8.56
N PRO A 28 -14.55 8.82 -8.89
CA PRO A 28 -15.76 8.06 -8.54
C PRO A 28 -15.83 6.70 -9.23
N PHE A 29 -15.41 6.62 -10.50
CA PHE A 29 -15.43 5.36 -11.25
C PHE A 29 -14.38 4.37 -10.72
N ILE A 30 -13.16 4.84 -10.48
CA ILE A 30 -12.09 4.04 -9.88
C ILE A 30 -12.51 3.55 -8.50
N PHE A 31 -13.13 4.41 -7.69
CA PHE A 31 -13.59 4.06 -6.36
C PHE A 31 -14.65 2.94 -6.39
N ILE A 32 -15.67 3.06 -7.25
CA ILE A 32 -16.69 2.01 -7.41
C ILE A 32 -16.04 0.68 -7.82
N TRP A 33 -15.11 0.72 -8.78
CA TRP A 33 -14.39 -0.48 -9.20
C TRP A 33 -13.57 -1.11 -8.07
N GLN A 34 -12.85 -0.30 -7.28
CA GLN A 34 -12.08 -0.78 -6.14
C GLN A 34 -12.98 -1.42 -5.08
N VAL A 35 -14.14 -0.82 -4.79
CA VAL A 35 -15.12 -1.36 -3.86
C VAL A 35 -15.65 -2.70 -4.35
N LEU A 36 -16.05 -2.80 -5.62
CA LEU A 36 -16.52 -4.07 -6.20
C LEU A 36 -15.44 -5.15 -6.13
N ASN A 37 -14.19 -4.86 -6.50
CA ASN A 37 -13.09 -5.82 -6.39
C ASN A 37 -12.83 -6.27 -4.96
N LEU A 38 -12.94 -5.35 -4.00
CA LEU A 38 -12.80 -5.69 -2.58
C LEU A 38 -13.91 -6.66 -2.15
N PHE A 39 -15.16 -6.36 -2.48
CA PHE A 39 -16.29 -7.23 -2.16
C PHE A 39 -16.15 -8.60 -2.83
N TYR A 40 -15.93 -8.66 -4.14
CA TYR A 40 -15.81 -9.95 -4.83
C TYR A 40 -14.60 -10.76 -4.40
N GLY A 41 -13.47 -10.11 -4.08
CA GLY A 41 -12.23 -10.80 -3.70
C GLY A 41 -12.17 -11.27 -2.24
N TYR A 42 -12.81 -10.55 -1.31
CA TYR A 42 -12.69 -10.84 0.12
C TYR A 42 -13.95 -11.42 0.77
N THR A 43 -15.13 -11.34 0.16
CA THR A 43 -16.37 -11.86 0.80
C THR A 43 -16.31 -13.35 1.09
N GLU A 44 -15.79 -14.18 0.18
CA GLU A 44 -15.62 -15.62 0.39
C GLU A 44 -14.57 -15.91 1.47
N LEU A 45 -13.44 -15.22 1.41
CA LEU A 45 -12.34 -15.37 2.37
C LEU A 45 -12.75 -15.00 3.79
N VAL A 46 -13.50 -13.90 3.95
CA VAL A 46 -14.02 -13.45 5.25
C VAL A 46 -15.06 -14.40 5.80
N ARG A 47 -15.93 -14.95 4.95
CA ARG A 47 -16.93 -15.96 5.36
C ARG A 47 -16.28 -17.27 5.80
N ARG A 48 -15.19 -17.67 5.14
CA ARG A 48 -14.49 -18.92 5.43
C ARG A 48 -13.58 -18.83 6.66
N GLU A 49 -12.77 -17.77 6.75
CA GLU A 49 -11.80 -17.57 7.83
C GLU A 49 -11.76 -16.10 8.27
N PRO A 50 -12.58 -15.70 9.27
CA PRO A 50 -12.66 -14.30 9.69
C PRO A 50 -11.33 -13.77 10.26
N GLY A 51 -10.46 -14.66 10.76
CA GLY A 51 -9.14 -14.33 11.29
C GLY A 51 -8.14 -13.81 10.24
N VAL A 52 -8.38 -14.04 8.94
CA VAL A 52 -7.47 -13.61 7.86
C VAL A 52 -7.43 -12.09 7.72
N LEU A 53 -8.51 -11.39 8.10
CA LEU A 53 -8.53 -9.93 8.12
C LEU A 53 -7.54 -9.32 9.13
N GLY A 54 -7.22 -10.06 10.20
CA GLY A 54 -6.23 -9.67 11.19
C GLY A 54 -4.77 -9.92 10.75
N SER A 55 -4.56 -10.63 9.63
CA SER A 55 -3.23 -10.86 9.10
C SER A 55 -2.62 -9.57 8.55
N ARG A 56 -1.35 -9.32 8.86
CA ARG A 56 -0.64 -8.14 8.38
C ARG A 56 0.08 -8.47 7.08
N ARG A 57 0.40 -7.47 6.27
CA ARG A 57 1.22 -7.60 5.06
C ARG A 57 2.19 -6.44 4.99
N TRP A 58 3.27 -6.60 4.24
CA TRP A 58 4.17 -5.49 3.94
C TRP A 58 3.42 -4.40 3.16
N SER A 59 3.45 -3.17 3.65
CA SER A 59 2.79 -2.04 2.99
C SER A 59 3.49 -1.66 1.69
N ASN A 60 2.77 -1.06 0.74
CA ASN A 60 3.36 -0.55 -0.51
C ASN A 60 4.48 0.47 -0.24
N TYR A 61 4.31 1.30 0.80
CA TYR A 61 5.34 2.19 1.28
C TYR A 61 6.56 1.43 1.81
N GLY A 62 6.36 0.44 2.69
CA GLY A 62 7.44 -0.38 3.24
C GLY A 62 8.23 -1.12 2.16
N ARG A 63 7.56 -1.61 1.10
CA ARG A 63 8.24 -2.24 -0.05
C ARG A 63 9.16 -1.26 -0.78
N LEU A 64 8.79 0.01 -0.90
CA LEU A 64 9.64 1.05 -1.50
C LEU A 64 10.78 1.47 -0.57
N TYR A 65 10.47 1.65 0.72
CA TYR A 65 11.43 2.09 1.73
C TYR A 65 12.54 1.07 1.98
N LEU A 66 12.21 -0.23 1.98
CA LEU A 66 13.14 -1.33 2.29
C LEU A 66 13.88 -1.89 1.06
N ARG A 67 13.61 -1.33 -0.13
CA ARG A 67 14.19 -1.77 -1.41
C ARG A 67 15.59 -1.19 -1.59
N HIS A 68 16.55 -2.04 -1.94
CA HIS A 68 17.87 -1.58 -2.31
C HIS A 68 17.90 -1.06 -3.76
N PHE A 69 18.87 -0.21 -4.08
CA PHE A 69 19.11 0.19 -5.47
C PHE A 69 19.45 -1.03 -6.33
N ASN A 70 18.91 -1.08 -7.54
CA ASN A 70 19.07 -2.18 -8.51
C ASN A 70 18.62 -3.57 -8.01
N GLU A 71 17.78 -3.62 -6.98
CA GLU A 71 17.20 -4.87 -6.50
C GLU A 71 16.01 -5.28 -7.38
N LEU A 72 16.01 -6.55 -7.81
CA LEU A 72 14.90 -7.13 -8.58
C LEU A 72 13.71 -7.47 -7.66
N ASP A 73 12.50 -7.45 -8.22
CA ASP A 73 11.27 -7.64 -7.44
C ASP A 73 11.19 -9.01 -6.75
N HIS A 74 11.72 -10.07 -7.38
CA HIS A 74 11.74 -11.41 -6.78
C HIS A 74 12.72 -11.48 -5.59
N SER A 75 13.88 -10.82 -5.67
CA SER A 75 14.86 -10.76 -4.58
C SER A 75 14.29 -10.00 -3.37
N LEU A 76 13.62 -8.87 -3.64
CA LEU A 76 12.90 -8.11 -2.61
C LEU A 76 11.82 -8.98 -1.95
N ASN A 77 10.99 -9.65 -2.75
CA ASN A 77 9.92 -10.50 -2.23
C ASN A 77 10.48 -11.67 -1.40
N GLN A 78 11.58 -12.29 -1.82
CA GLN A 78 12.23 -13.35 -1.06
C GLN A 78 12.68 -12.85 0.32
N ARG A 79 13.37 -11.70 0.38
CA ARG A 79 13.78 -11.07 1.65
C ARG A 79 12.59 -10.74 2.55
N LEU A 80 11.56 -10.09 2.00
CA LEU A 80 10.36 -9.72 2.75
C LEU A 80 9.60 -10.95 3.25
N ASN A 81 9.55 -12.03 2.48
CA ASN A 81 8.93 -13.29 2.90
C ASN A 81 9.71 -13.95 4.05
N CYS A 82 11.05 -13.96 3.99
CA CYS A 82 11.89 -14.44 5.08
C CYS A 82 11.69 -13.61 6.36
N GLY A 83 11.53 -12.30 6.23
CA GLY A 83 11.30 -11.38 7.35
C GLY A 83 9.88 -11.39 7.90
N TYR A 84 8.91 -12.03 7.24
CA TYR A 84 7.49 -11.96 7.61
C TYR A 84 7.21 -12.59 8.98
N LYS A 85 7.68 -13.83 9.22
CA LYS A 85 7.49 -14.54 10.49
C LYS A 85 8.08 -13.78 11.70
N PRO A 86 9.35 -13.33 11.69
CA PRO A 86 9.89 -12.58 12.82
C PRO A 86 9.22 -11.22 13.01
N ALA A 87 8.83 -10.53 11.94
CA ALA A 87 8.09 -9.27 12.04
C ALA A 87 6.70 -9.46 12.68
N MET A 88 6.00 -10.54 12.33
CA MET A 88 4.72 -10.89 12.96
C MET A 88 4.90 -11.23 14.44
N SER A 89 5.94 -11.99 14.80
CA SER A 89 6.26 -12.30 16.20
C SER A 89 6.52 -11.03 17.02
N TYR A 90 7.34 -10.12 16.48
CA TYR A 90 7.59 -8.82 17.11
C TYR A 90 6.30 -8.00 17.30
N MET A 91 5.42 -7.97 16.31
CA MET A 91 4.14 -7.27 16.41
C MET A 91 3.19 -7.91 17.42
N SER A 92 3.23 -9.23 17.60
CA SER A 92 2.42 -9.91 18.63
C SER A 92 2.90 -9.65 20.06
N SER A 93 4.14 -9.20 20.25
CA SER A 93 4.65 -8.84 21.58
C SER A 93 4.00 -7.60 22.18
N PHE A 94 3.30 -6.78 21.37
CA PHE A 94 2.61 -5.58 21.83
C PHE A 94 1.12 -5.87 22.02
N VAL A 95 0.72 -6.17 23.25
CA VAL A 95 -0.69 -6.35 23.62
C VAL A 95 -1.32 -5.02 24.03
N ASN A 96 -2.52 -4.75 23.51
CA ASN A 96 -3.33 -3.63 23.95
C ASN A 96 -4.36 -4.13 24.97
N TYR A 97 -4.09 -3.87 26.25
CA TYR A 97 -4.89 -4.39 27.36
C TYR A 97 -6.37 -3.96 27.30
N SER A 98 -6.67 -2.75 26.81
CA SER A 98 -8.06 -2.28 26.69
C SER A 98 -8.86 -3.01 25.61
N VAL A 99 -8.20 -3.48 24.54
CA VAL A 99 -8.87 -4.30 23.50
C VAL A 99 -9.06 -5.72 23.98
N VAL A 100 -8.13 -6.25 24.78
CA VAL A 100 -8.21 -7.61 25.36
C VAL A 100 -9.33 -7.72 26.40
N GLU A 101 -9.63 -6.67 27.14
CA GLU A 101 -10.72 -6.67 28.13
C GLU A 101 -12.12 -6.68 27.48
N ILE A 102 -12.24 -6.13 26.26
CA ILE A 102 -13.51 -6.01 25.52
C ILE A 102 -13.75 -7.23 24.61
N ALA A 103 -12.68 -7.91 24.18
CA ALA A 103 -12.71 -9.06 23.27
C ALA A 103 -13.04 -10.36 24.00
#